data_AF-A0A1Z8MZ09-F1
#
_entry.id   AF-A0A1Z8MZ09-F1
#
_cell.length_a   1.000
_cell.length_b   1.000
_cell.length_c   1.000
_cell.angle_alpha   90.00
_cell.angle_beta   90.00
_cell.angle_gamma   90.00
#
_symmetry.space_group_name_H-M   'P 1'
#
loop_
_entity.id
_entity.type
_entity.pdbx_description
1 polymer ?
#
loop_
_entity_poly.entity_id
_entity_poly.type
_entity_poly.pdbx_seq_one_letter_code
_entity_poly.pdbx_strand_id
1 'polypeptide(L)'
;MKELTGSTMGIVGFGASGRALARRAFAFDMRIVAVDMLPIDKPEYVDHLWGIDQLSDLLQTSDYVMIMAPYTDQTKVMIGTEELAEMKTSAC
;
A
#
# COMPACT_ATOMS: atom_id res chain seq x y z
N MET A 1 -16.28 -12.81 -4.44
CA MET A 1 -14.84 -13.12 -4.36
C MET A 1 -14.17 -12.23 -5.40
N LYS A 2 -13.16 -11.43 -5.01
CA LYS A 2 -12.45 -10.54 -5.93
C LYS A 2 -11.16 -11.24 -6.36
N GLU A 3 -10.90 -11.25 -7.66
CA GLU A 3 -9.66 -11.80 -8.22
C GLU A 3 -8.49 -10.87 -7.95
N LEU A 4 -7.29 -11.43 -7.83
CA LEU A 4 -6.06 -10.63 -7.70
C LEU A 4 -5.78 -9.86 -9.00
N THR A 5 -5.90 -10.52 -10.15
CA THR A 5 -5.68 -9.91 -11.46
C THR A 5 -6.55 -8.67 -11.65
N GLY A 6 -5.92 -7.54 -11.97
CA GLY A 6 -6.59 -6.25 -12.15
C GLY A 6 -7.00 -5.53 -10.86
N SER A 7 -6.74 -6.10 -9.68
CA SER A 7 -6.95 -5.42 -8.40
C SER A 7 -5.77 -4.51 -8.02
N THR A 8 -5.97 -3.64 -7.03
CA THR A 8 -4.92 -2.72 -6.54
C THR A 8 -4.35 -3.16 -5.19
N MET A 9 -3.04 -3.35 -5.12
CA MET A 9 -2.27 -3.60 -3.90
C MET A 9 -1.67 -2.27 -3.40
N GLY A 10 -2.14 -1.81 -2.23
CA GLY A 10 -1.58 -0.71 -1.47
C GLY A 10 -0.55 -1.19 -0.46
N ILE A 11 0.64 -0.58 -0.44
CA ILE A 11 1.72 -0.95 0.48
C ILE A 11 2.09 0.26 1.35
N VAL A 12 1.93 0.12 2.67
CA VAL A 12 2.38 1.11 3.66
C VAL A 12 3.74 0.70 4.19
N GLY A 13 4.80 1.40 3.80
CA GLY A 13 6.19 1.03 4.07
C GLY A 13 6.83 0.26 2.91
N PHE A 14 7.62 0.96 2.10
CA PHE A 14 8.20 0.50 0.85
C PHE A 14 9.71 0.20 0.93
N GLY A 15 10.11 -0.42 2.05
CA GLY A 15 11.45 -0.98 2.26
C GLY A 15 11.67 -2.34 1.57
N ALA A 16 12.62 -3.13 2.05
CA ALA A 16 12.97 -4.42 1.46
C ALA A 16 11.77 -5.38 1.35
N SER A 17 10.99 -5.53 2.43
CA SER A 17 9.83 -6.42 2.46
C SER A 17 8.67 -5.90 1.60
N GLY A 18 8.41 -4.58 1.61
CA GLY A 18 7.40 -3.95 0.75
C GLY A 18 7.73 -4.12 -0.74
N ARG A 19 9.00 -3.93 -1.13
CA ARG A 19 9.47 -4.17 -2.52
C ARG A 19 9.37 -5.64 -2.92
N ALA A 20 9.68 -6.56 -2.00
CA ALA A 20 9.54 -7.99 -2.24
C ALA A 20 8.08 -8.40 -2.46
N LEU A 21 7.14 -7.81 -1.71
CA LEU A 21 5.70 -8.00 -1.91
C LEU A 21 5.24 -7.41 -3.25
N ALA A 22 5.61 -6.16 -3.53
CA ALA A 22 5.25 -5.46 -4.76
C ALA A 22 5.61 -6.26 -6.02
N ARG A 23 6.82 -6.84 -6.04
CA ARG A 23 7.26 -7.70 -7.15
C ARG A 23 6.35 -8.92 -7.36
N ARG A 24 5.85 -9.52 -6.28
CA ARG A 24 4.96 -10.69 -6.35
C ARG A 24 3.55 -10.29 -6.75
N ALA A 25 3.02 -9.21 -6.16
CA ALA A 25 1.71 -8.67 -6.52
C ALA A 25 1.67 -8.23 -7.99
N PHE A 26 2.74 -7.59 -8.50
CA PHE A 26 2.85 -7.22 -9.90
C PHE A 26 2.82 -8.44 -10.83
N ALA A 27 3.46 -9.55 -10.44
CA ALA A 27 3.41 -10.79 -11.21
C ALA A 27 2.02 -11.47 -11.25
N PHE A 28 1.09 -11.02 -10.39
CA PHE A 28 -0.33 -11.39 -10.46
C PHE A 28 -1.18 -10.37 -11.23
N ASP A 29 -0.56 -9.48 -12.01
CA ASP A 29 -1.21 -8.40 -12.75
C ASP A 29 -2.01 -7.43 -11.85
N MET A 30 -1.53 -7.20 -10.63
CA MET A 30 -2.07 -6.18 -9.73
C MET A 30 -1.46 -4.81 -10.05
N ARG A 31 -2.26 -3.76 -9.93
CA ARG A 31 -1.76 -2.38 -9.86
C ARG A 31 -1.13 -2.14 -8.50
N ILE A 32 0.09 -1.60 -8.46
CA ILE A 32 0.81 -1.36 -7.20
C ILE A 32 0.86 0.13 -6.89
N VAL A 33 0.39 0.52 -5.71
CA VAL A 33 0.59 1.85 -5.13
C VAL A 33 1.21 1.71 -3.75
N ALA A 34 2.05 2.66 -3.35
CA ALA A 34 2.77 2.60 -2.09
C ALA A 34 2.95 3.98 -1.46
N VAL A 35 3.04 4.00 -0.13
CA VAL A 35 3.54 5.13 0.65
C VAL A 35 4.76 4.72 1.45
N ASP A 36 5.72 5.63 1.58
CA ASP A 36 6.89 5.44 2.45
C ASP A 36 7.32 6.77 3.08
N MET A 37 8.05 6.70 4.20
CA MET A 37 8.66 7.88 4.81
C MET A 37 9.72 8.50 3.90
N LEU A 38 10.43 7.67 3.14
CA LEU A 38 11.45 8.04 2.16
C LEU A 38 11.04 7.47 0.79
N PRO A 39 10.16 8.16 0.05
CA PRO A 39 9.62 7.68 -1.23
C PRO A 39 10.63 7.85 -2.36
N ILE A 40 11.69 7.04 -2.34
CA ILE A 40 12.81 7.09 -3.29
C ILE A 40 12.89 5.80 -4.12
N ASP A 41 13.55 5.89 -5.27
CA ASP A 41 13.85 4.75 -6.16
C ASP A 41 12.61 3.91 -6.50
N LYS A 42 11.53 4.57 -6.96
CA LYS A 42 10.29 3.90 -7.39
C LYS A 42 10.57 2.97 -8.57
N PRO A 43 10.31 1.66 -8.47
CA PRO A 43 10.39 0.75 -9.61
C PRO A 43 9.38 1.12 -10.70
N GLU A 44 9.69 0.84 -11.96
CA GLU A 44 8.81 1.14 -13.10
C GLU A 44 7.44 0.47 -12.99
N TYR A 45 7.39 -0.76 -12.47
CA TYR A 45 6.15 -1.52 -12.29
C TYR A 45 5.29 -1.07 -11.10
N VAL A 46 5.78 -0.11 -10.31
CA VAL A 46 5.00 0.52 -9.24
C VAL A 46 4.41 1.80 -9.81
N ASP A 47 3.09 1.90 -9.81
CA ASP A 47 2.40 3.05 -10.40
C ASP A 47 2.74 4.32 -9.62
N HIS A 48 2.52 4.27 -8.30
CA HIS A 48 2.83 5.38 -7.40
C HIS A 48 3.63 4.96 -6.17
N LEU A 49 4.59 5.79 -5.80
CA LEU A 49 5.30 5.75 -4.52
C LEU A 49 5.28 7.17 -3.96
N TRP A 50 4.42 7.41 -2.98
CA TRP A 50 4.20 8.72 -2.38
C TRP A 50 4.78 8.82 -0.98
N GLY A 51 4.84 10.04 -0.46
CA GLY A 51 5.05 10.28 0.97
C GLY A 51 3.86 9.83 1.81
N ILE A 52 4.06 9.78 3.13
CA ILE A 52 3.03 9.38 4.11
C ILE A 52 1.81 10.32 4.08
N ASP A 53 1.99 11.56 3.63
CA ASP A 53 0.91 12.54 3.45
C ASP A 53 -0.17 12.08 2.45
N GLN A 54 0.12 11.08 1.62
CA GLN A 54 -0.81 10.48 0.66
C GLN A 54 -1.36 9.13 1.11
N LEU A 55 -1.34 8.84 2.42
CA LEU A 55 -1.92 7.61 2.97
C LEU A 55 -3.41 7.48 2.61
N SER A 56 -4.17 8.57 2.67
CA SER A 56 -5.60 8.57 2.34
C SER A 56 -5.86 8.14 0.89
N ASP A 57 -5.10 8.71 -0.07
CA ASP A 57 -5.20 8.35 -1.49
C ASP A 57 -4.90 6.86 -1.71
N LEU A 58 -3.91 6.31 -0.99
CA LEU A 58 -3.60 4.89 -1.01
C LEU A 58 -4.77 4.04 -0.49
N LEU A 59 -5.36 4.41 0.65
CA LEU A 59 -6.45 3.64 1.27
C LEU A 59 -7.69 3.61 0.39
N GLN A 60 -8.08 4.76 -0.18
CA GLN A 60 -9.26 4.88 -1.03
C GLN A 60 -9.13 4.13 -2.36
N THR A 61 -7.92 4.02 -2.91
CA THR A 61 -7.68 3.37 -4.21
C THR A 61 -7.40 1.86 -4.10
N SER A 62 -6.99 1.38 -2.92
CA SER A 62 -6.55 -0.01 -2.73
C SER A 62 -7.70 -1.00 -2.58
N ASP A 63 -7.50 -2.20 -3.10
CA ASP A 63 -8.36 -3.37 -2.84
C ASP A 63 -7.78 -4.26 -1.75
N TYR A 64 -6.45 -4.23 -1.61
CA TYR A 64 -5.71 -4.90 -0.55
C TYR A 64 -4.72 -3.90 0.03
N VAL A 65 -4.67 -3.73 1.35
CA VAL A 65 -3.71 -2.85 2.02
C VAL A 65 -2.78 -3.68 2.88
N MET A 66 -1.48 -3.65 2.59
CA MET A 66 -0.47 -4.32 3.39
C MET A 66 0.35 -3.32 4.20
N ILE A 67 0.32 -3.47 5.53
CA ILE A 67 1.15 -2.72 6.46
C ILE A 67 2.51 -3.42 6.58
N MET A 68 3.53 -2.81 6.01
CA MET A 68 4.92 -3.28 5.98
C MET A 68 5.89 -2.31 6.67
N ALA A 69 5.37 -1.20 7.20
CA ALA A 69 6.12 -0.23 7.99
C ALA A 69 6.59 -0.85 9.32
N PRO A 70 7.79 -0.48 9.81
CA PRO A 70 8.25 -0.92 11.12
C PRO A 70 7.34 -0.38 12.22
N TYR A 71 7.21 -1.11 13.32
CA TYR A 71 6.48 -0.64 14.50
C TYR A 71 7.34 0.36 15.29
N THR A 72 6.89 1.61 15.34
CA THR A 72 7.53 2.75 16.01
C THR A 72 6.46 3.63 16.63
N ASP A 73 6.81 4.60 17.47
CA ASP A 73 5.82 5.54 18.03
C ASP A 73 5.11 6.38 16.95
N GLN A 74 5.77 6.62 15.81
CA GLN A 74 5.19 7.36 14.69
C GLN A 74 4.20 6.51 13.86
N THR A 75 4.40 5.20 13.83
CA THR A 75 3.59 4.27 13.02
C THR A 75 2.58 3.48 13.86
N LYS A 76 2.71 3.55 15.19
CA LYS A 76 1.76 2.97 16.13
C LYS A 76 0.43 3.69 16.01
N VAL A 77 -0.64 2.93 15.75
CA VAL A 77 -2.00 3.44 15.47
C VAL A 77 -2.10 4.27 14.19
N MET A 78 -1.18 4.11 13.24
CA MET A 78 -1.31 4.77 11.92
C MET A 78 -2.57 4.32 11.17
N ILE A 79 -3.02 3.07 11.37
CA ILE A 79 -4.25 2.55 10.78
C ILE A 79 -5.23 2.30 11.92
N GLY A 80 -6.12 3.26 12.12
CA GLY A 80 -7.19 3.24 13.12
C GLY A 80 -8.58 3.22 12.48
N THR A 81 -9.59 3.61 13.25
CA THR A 81 -10.99 3.59 12.80
C THR A 81 -11.24 4.57 11.64
N GLU A 82 -10.58 5.73 11.65
CA GLU A 82 -10.74 6.75 10.62
C GLU A 82 -10.15 6.26 9.30
N GLU A 83 -8.93 5.72 9.32
CA GLU A 83 -8.25 5.20 8.12
C GLU A 83 -8.97 3.98 7.54
N LEU A 84 -9.45 3.06 8.40
CA LEU A 84 -10.24 1.92 7.96
C LEU A 84 -11.58 2.35 7.31
N ALA A 85 -12.14 3.49 7.70
CA ALA A 85 -13.36 4.03 7.10
C ALA A 85 -13.13 4.66 5.71
N GLU A 86 -11.90 5.04 5.38
CA GLU A 86 -11.53 5.55 4.05
C GLU A 86 -11.32 4.43 3.03
N MET A 87 -11.09 3.20 3.49
CA MET A 87 -10.93 2.05 2.62
C MET A 87 -12.23 1.73 1.88
N LYS A 88 -12.11 1.10 0.71
CA LYS A 88 -13.27 0.52 0.04
C LYS A 88 -13.93 -0.48 0.98
N THR A 89 -15.26 -0.52 1.00
CA THR A 89 -16.01 -1.49 1.80
C THR A 89 -15.71 -2.95 1.46
N SER A 90 -15.18 -3.20 0.25
CA SER A 90 -14.74 -4.51 -0.20
C SER A 90 -13.24 -4.78 0.00
N ALA A 91 -12.47 -3.80 0.49
CA ALA A 91 -11.04 -3.94 0.65
C ALA A 91 -10.69 -4.85 1.83
N CYS A 92 -9.51 -5.45 1.76
CA CYS A 92 -8.93 -6.29 2.81
C CYS A 92 -7.63 -5.70 3.32
#